data_AF-A0A8X6MID8-F1
#
_entry.id   AF-A0A8X6MID8-F1
#
_cell.length_a   1.000
_cell.length_b   1.000
_cell.length_c   1.000
_cell.angle_alpha   90.00
_cell.angle_beta   90.00
_cell.angle_gamma   90.00
#
_symmetry.space_group_name_H-M   'P 1'
#
loop_
_entity.id
_entity.type
_entity.pdbx_description
1 polymer ?
#
loop_
_entity_poly.entity_id
_entity_poly.type
_entity_poly.pdbx_seq_one_letter_code
_entity_poly.pdbx_strand_id
1 'polypeptide(L)'
;MTCLPDPNNMPRIRPNADAGVLCKLFDFYIPVGCTTRNANDGEISAIRFGLEQLSCSLDKSSNIVILAESQAALHSIKSLESRLSSGDILKCQISIKNLQQLGKSFALQ
;
A
#
# COMPACT_ATOMS: atom_id res chain seq x y z
N MET A 1 -22.05 16.24 -4.15
CA MET A 1 -23.08 15.18 -4.12
C MET A 1 -22.66 14.20 -3.03
N THR A 2 -23.06 14.47 -1.79
CA THR A 2 -22.72 13.67 -0.61
C THR A 2 -23.76 12.56 -0.45
N CYS A 3 -23.36 11.31 -0.65
CA CYS A 3 -24.19 10.15 -0.35
C CYS A 3 -24.27 9.99 1.17
N LEU A 4 -25.40 10.35 1.78
CA LEU A 4 -25.71 9.92 3.15
C LEU A 4 -26.30 8.49 3.06
N PRO A 5 -25.69 7.48 3.70
CA PRO A 5 -26.22 6.12 3.66
C PRO A 5 -27.27 5.85 4.76
N ASP A 6 -28.12 4.86 4.49
CA ASP A 6 -29.17 4.34 5.37
C ASP A 6 -28.58 3.82 6.70
N PRO A 7 -29.08 4.26 7.87
CA PRO A 7 -28.54 3.91 9.19
C PRO A 7 -28.62 2.41 9.52
N ASN A 8 -29.46 1.62 8.84
CA ASN A 8 -29.66 0.20 9.14
C ASN A 8 -28.83 -0.75 8.26
N ASN A 9 -28.13 -0.23 7.25
CA ASN A 9 -27.28 -1.02 6.35
C ASN A 9 -25.90 -0.37 6.14
N MET A 10 -25.41 0.34 7.16
CA MET A 10 -24.18 1.11 7.07
C MET A 10 -22.97 0.16 7.04
N PRO A 11 -22.24 0.00 5.92
CA PRO A 11 -20.88 -0.52 5.99
C PRO A 11 -20.13 0.38 6.97
N ARG A 12 -19.35 -0.18 7.90
CA ARG A 12 -18.58 0.62 8.87
C ARG A 12 -17.65 1.57 8.11
N ILE A 13 -18.11 2.79 7.84
CA ILE A 13 -17.32 3.85 7.22
C ILE A 13 -16.27 4.21 8.27
N ARG A 14 -15.01 3.86 7.99
CA ARG A 14 -13.91 4.29 8.82
C ARG A 14 -13.44 5.66 8.31
N PRO A 15 -13.12 6.61 9.22
CA PRO A 15 -12.56 7.89 8.82
C PRO A 15 -11.34 7.66 7.95
N ASN A 16 -11.24 8.47 6.91
CA ASN A 16 -10.29 8.41 5.81
C ASN A 16 -8.88 8.03 6.32
N ALA A 17 -8.34 6.93 5.81
CA ALA A 17 -6.94 6.60 6.04
C ALA A 17 -6.12 7.38 5.01
N ASP A 18 -5.70 8.59 5.37
CA ASP A 18 -4.68 9.28 4.60
C ASP A 18 -3.35 8.56 4.76
N ALA A 19 -2.59 8.44 3.66
CA ALA A 19 -1.30 7.79 3.68
C ALA A 19 -0.33 8.47 2.71
N GLY A 20 0.95 8.44 3.04
CA GLY A 20 2.01 9.02 2.22
C GLY A 20 3.22 8.11 2.16
N VAL A 21 4.14 8.42 1.25
CA VAL A 21 5.44 7.77 1.20
C VAL A 21 6.51 8.83 1.23
N LEU A 22 7.38 8.72 2.24
CA LEU A 22 8.61 9.48 2.32
C LEU A 22 9.79 8.58 1.92
N CYS A 23 10.47 8.94 0.85
CA CYS A 23 11.70 8.30 0.39
C CYS A 23 12.74 9.37 0.07
N LYS A 24 14.04 9.04 0.16
CA LYS A 24 15.12 9.96 -0.26
C LYS A 24 15.01 10.37 -1.74
N LEU A 25 14.33 9.57 -2.56
CA LEU A 25 14.18 9.79 -4.00
C LEU A 25 12.90 10.54 -4.37
N PHE A 26 11.86 10.45 -3.54
CA PHE A 26 10.55 11.02 -3.79
C PHE A 26 9.77 11.12 -2.48
N ASP A 27 8.89 12.10 -2.40
CA ASP A 27 7.93 12.26 -1.30
C ASP A 27 6.58 12.60 -1.90
N PHE A 28 5.54 11.90 -1.47
CA PHE A 28 4.17 12.19 -1.91
C PHE A 28 3.15 11.83 -0.84
N TYR A 29 2.03 12.54 -0.91
CA TYR A 29 0.84 12.31 -0.11
C TYR A 29 -0.29 11.80 -1.01
N ILE A 30 -0.98 10.73 -0.57
CA ILE A 30 -2.11 10.17 -1.29
C ILE A 30 -3.35 10.30 -0.40
N PRO A 31 -4.33 11.13 -0.80
CA PRO A 31 -5.63 11.11 -0.18
C PRO A 31 -6.37 9.84 -0.63
N VAL A 32 -6.62 8.90 0.29
CA VAL A 32 -7.24 7.60 -0.08
C VAL A 32 -8.78 7.65 0.01
N GLY A 33 -9.35 8.82 0.35
CA GLY A 33 -10.78 9.08 0.30
C GLY A 33 -11.60 8.34 1.37
N CYS A 34 -12.90 8.62 1.43
CA CYS A 34 -13.80 8.19 2.52
C CYS A 34 -14.37 6.77 2.37
N THR A 35 -13.96 6.04 1.35
CA THR A 35 -14.54 4.72 0.98
C THR A 35 -13.47 3.65 0.92
N THR A 36 -12.61 3.59 1.94
CA THR A 36 -11.75 2.42 2.13
C THR A 36 -12.55 1.30 2.78
N ARG A 37 -12.35 0.07 2.28
CA ARG A 37 -13.03 -1.12 2.79
C ARG A 37 -12.38 -1.57 4.11
N ASN A 38 -11.07 -1.38 4.22
CA ASN A 38 -10.27 -1.72 5.38
C ASN A 38 -9.50 -0.50 5.92
N ALA A 39 -9.16 -0.54 7.21
CA ALA A 39 -8.46 0.54 7.91
C ALA A 39 -7.05 0.82 7.35
N ASN A 40 -6.45 -0.15 6.66
CA ASN A 40 -5.08 -0.10 6.14
C ASN A 40 -5.03 0.05 4.61
N ASP A 41 -6.15 0.20 3.92
CA ASP A 41 -6.15 0.34 2.45
C ASP A 41 -5.32 1.56 2.02
N GLY A 42 -5.32 2.63 2.84
CA GLY A 42 -4.50 3.81 2.59
C GLY A 42 -3.01 3.50 2.54
N GLU A 43 -2.49 2.83 3.57
CA GLU A 43 -1.09 2.41 3.61
C GLU A 43 -0.74 1.46 2.47
N ILE A 44 -1.64 0.53 2.12
CA ILE A 44 -1.43 -0.38 0.99
C ILE A 44 -1.31 0.39 -0.33
N SER A 45 -2.19 1.37 -0.57
CA SER A 45 -2.11 2.20 -1.76
C SER A 45 -0.84 3.07 -1.76
N ALA A 46 -0.43 3.61 -0.61
CA ALA A 46 0.83 4.33 -0.49
C ALA A 46 2.03 3.44 -0.83
N ILE A 47 2.09 2.23 -0.26
CA ILE A 47 3.13 1.24 -0.57
C ILE A 47 3.13 0.91 -2.07
N ARG A 48 1.96 0.72 -2.69
CA ARG A 48 1.86 0.46 -4.14
C ARG A 48 2.51 1.56 -4.95
N PHE A 49 2.13 2.81 -4.69
CA PHE A 49 2.69 3.96 -5.38
C PHE A 49 4.20 4.09 -5.14
N GLY A 50 4.67 3.81 -3.91
CA GLY A 50 6.10 3.84 -3.59
C GLY A 50 6.87 2.81 -4.41
N LEU A 51 6.34 1.61 -4.56
CA LEU A 51 6.92 0.54 -5.39
C LEU A 51 6.93 0.90 -6.88
N GLU A 52 5.88 1.57 -7.38
CA GLU A 52 5.83 2.07 -8.75
C GLU A 52 6.90 3.12 -9.00
N GLN A 53 7.07 4.08 -8.08
CA GLN A 53 8.14 5.09 -8.19
C GLN A 53 9.54 4.49 -8.09
N LEU A 54 9.74 3.50 -7.22
CA LEU A 54 11.01 2.75 -7.15
C LEU A 54 11.32 2.01 -8.45
N SER A 55 10.29 1.48 -9.12
CA SER A 55 10.44 0.83 -10.43
C SER A 55 10.87 1.80 -11.54
N CYS A 56 10.60 3.10 -11.38
CA CYS A 56 11.13 4.14 -12.27
C CYS A 56 12.58 4.57 -11.93
N SER A 57 13.12 4.11 -10.79
CA SER A 57 14.44 4.50 -10.28
C SER A 57 15.29 3.29 -9.87
N LEU A 58 15.21 2.21 -10.65
CA LEU A 58 15.85 0.92 -10.34
C LEU A 58 17.34 1.05 -10.02
N ASP A 59 18.08 1.89 -10.74
CA ASP A 59 19.53 2.00 -10.56
C ASP A 59 19.95 2.74 -9.27
N LYS A 60 19.00 3.41 -8.60
CA LYS A 60 19.28 4.29 -7.45
C LYS A 60 19.11 3.61 -6.10
N SER A 61 18.55 2.41 -6.05
CA SER A 61 18.33 1.67 -4.80
C SER A 61 18.67 0.20 -4.96
N SER A 62 19.48 -0.35 -4.06
CA SER A 62 19.77 -1.79 -3.97
C SER A 62 19.05 -2.43 -2.77
N ASN A 63 18.85 -1.66 -1.71
CA ASN A 63 18.14 -2.06 -0.50
C ASN A 63 16.94 -1.16 -0.31
N ILE A 64 15.76 -1.76 -0.15
CA ILE A 64 14.49 -1.07 0.02
C ILE A 64 13.92 -1.45 1.38
N VAL A 65 13.60 -0.47 2.20
CA VAL A 65 12.93 -0.67 3.49
C VAL A 65 11.54 -0.07 3.37
N ILE A 66 10.52 -0.87 3.62
CA ILE A 66 9.12 -0.42 3.68
C ILE A 66 8.74 -0.40 5.15
N LEU A 67 8.51 0.81 5.67
CA LEU A 67 8.02 1.05 7.01
C LEU A 67 6.52 1.34 6.92
N ALA A 68 5.69 0.61 7.66
CA ALA A 68 4.27 0.90 7.76
C ALA A 68 3.83 0.84 9.23
N GLU A 69 2.92 1.73 9.62
CA GLU A 69 2.43 1.79 11.01
C GLU A 69 1.56 0.57 11.33
N SER A 70 0.86 0.05 10.33
CA SER A 70 0.01 -1.13 10.47
C SER A 70 0.74 -2.43 10.16
N GLN A 71 0.85 -3.27 11.19
CA GLN A 71 1.22 -4.68 11.02
C GLN A 71 0.29 -5.41 10.03
N ALA A 72 -1.00 -5.04 9.99
CA ALA A 72 -1.93 -5.64 9.03
C ALA A 72 -1.55 -5.31 7.57
N ALA A 73 -1.04 -4.10 7.30
CA ALA A 73 -0.55 -3.73 5.97
C ALA A 73 0.68 -4.57 5.58
N LEU A 74 1.66 -4.68 6.48
CA LEU A 74 2.88 -5.46 6.26
C LEU A 74 2.58 -6.95 6.04
N HIS A 75 1.71 -7.54 6.87
CA HIS A 75 1.30 -8.93 6.72
C HIS A 75 0.57 -9.18 5.39
N SER A 76 -0.26 -8.23 4.95
CA SER A 76 -1.00 -8.34 3.70
C SER A 76 -0.07 -8.40 2.49
N ILE A 77 0.96 -7.56 2.44
CA ILE A 77 1.92 -7.56 1.32
C ILE A 77 2.96 -8.69 1.41
N LYS A 78 3.24 -9.21 2.61
CA LYS A 78 4.19 -10.32 2.81
C LYS A 78 3.60 -11.67 2.42
N SER A 79 2.30 -11.87 2.64
CA SER A 79 1.62 -13.15 2.44
C SER A 79 1.09 -13.32 1.02
N LEU A 80 1.88 -13.95 0.17
CA LEU A 80 1.52 -14.24 -1.22
C LEU A 80 0.36 -15.25 -1.38
N GLU A 81 0.05 -16.01 -0.33
CA GLU A 81 -0.92 -17.12 -0.39
C GLU A 81 -2.38 -16.68 -0.20
N SER A 82 -2.64 -15.40 0.05
CA SER A 82 -4.01 -14.91 0.24
C SER A 82 -4.76 -14.85 -1.09
N ARG A 83 -5.56 -15.89 -1.38
CA ARG A 83 -6.49 -15.95 -2.53
C ARG A 83 -7.58 -14.85 -2.51
N LEU A 84 -7.65 -14.05 -1.44
CA LEU A 84 -8.66 -13.00 -1.21
C LEU A 84 -8.03 -11.61 -1.10
N SER A 85 -6.88 -11.40 -1.76
CA SER A 85 -6.16 -10.13 -1.72
C SER A 85 -6.86 -9.05 -2.55
N SER A 86 -6.92 -7.83 -2.04
CA SER A 86 -7.38 -6.67 -2.83
C SER A 86 -6.43 -6.42 -4.01
N GLY A 87 -6.93 -5.74 -5.05
CA GLY A 87 -6.14 -5.47 -6.26
C GLY A 87 -4.82 -4.75 -5.99
N ASP A 88 -4.78 -3.85 -5.00
CA ASP A 88 -3.54 -3.14 -4.64
C ASP A 88 -2.55 -4.03 -3.88
N ILE A 89 -3.02 -4.92 -2.99
CA ILE A 89 -2.12 -5.86 -2.30
C ILE A 89 -1.44 -6.78 -3.32
N LEU A 90 -2.21 -7.31 -4.29
CA LEU A 90 -1.66 -8.16 -5.35
C LEU A 90 -0.61 -7.41 -6.19
N LYS A 91 -0.88 -6.15 -6.54
CA LYS A 91 0.09 -5.30 -7.24
C LYS A 91 1.36 -5.08 -6.42
N CYS A 92 1.25 -4.77 -5.13
CA CYS A 92 2.39 -4.65 -4.23
C CYS A 92 3.24 -5.93 -4.23
N GLN A 93 2.58 -7.09 -4.08
CA GLN A 93 3.23 -8.39 -4.06
C GLN A 93 3.98 -8.70 -5.37
N ILE A 94 3.35 -8.42 -6.52
CA ILE A 94 3.98 -8.59 -7.83
C ILE A 94 5.18 -7.63 -7.98
N SER A 95 5.02 -6.36 -7.64
CA SER A 95 6.11 -5.37 -7.74
C SER A 95 7.30 -5.73 -6.85
N ILE A 96 7.06 -6.17 -5.61
CA ILE A 96 8.13 -6.64 -4.70
C ILE A 96 8.87 -7.83 -5.34
N LYS A 97 8.14 -8.82 -5.87
CA LYS A 97 8.76 -9.96 -6.55
C LYS A 97 9.59 -9.55 -7.76
N ASN A 98 9.07 -8.67 -8.60
CA ASN A 98 9.78 -8.18 -9.78
C ASN A 98 11.08 -7.46 -9.38
N LEU A 99 11.02 -6.61 -8.36
CA LEU A 99 12.20 -5.92 -7.82
C LEU A 99 13.20 -6.91 -7.21
N GLN A 100 12.74 -7.94 -6.51
CA GLN A 100 13.62 -9.02 -6.00
C GLN A 100 14.31 -9.78 -7.13
N GLN A 101 13.62 -10.09 -8.22
CA GLN A 101 14.21 -10.71 -9.41
C GLN A 101 15.26 -9.81 -10.08
N LEU A 102 15.12 -8.50 -9.95
CA LEU A 102 16.13 -7.51 -10.37
C LEU A 102 17.26 -7.31 -9.35
N GLY A 103 17.36 -8.18 -8.35
CA GLY A 103 18.42 -8.16 -7.34
C GLY A 103 18.23 -7.14 -6.22
N LYS A 104 17.01 -6.61 -6.03
CA LYS A 104 16.72 -5.68 -4.93
C LYS A 104 16.42 -6.45 -3.65
N SER A 105 17.02 -6.02 -2.55
CA SER A 105 16.75 -6.55 -1.21
C SER A 105 15.63 -5.75 -0.53
N PHE A 106 14.77 -6.43 0.23
CA PHE A 106 13.64 -5.83 0.93
C PHE A 106 13.67 -6.14 2.42
N ALA A 107 13.40 -5.13 3.23
CA ALA A 107 12.99 -5.27 4.63
C ALA A 107 11.60 -4.65 4.82
N LEU A 108 10.74 -5.36 5.57
CA LEU A 108 9.43 -4.90 5.99
C LEU A 108 9.48 -4.73 7.51
N GLN A 109 9.20 -3.54 8.04
CA GLN A 109 9.23 -3.27 9.49
C GLN A 109 8.00 -2.48 9.94
#